data_AF-A0A2D0NFZ9-F1
#
_entry.id   AF-A0A2D0NFZ9-F1
#
_cell.length_a   1.000
_cell.length_b   1.000
_cell.length_c   1.000
_cell.angle_alpha   90.00
_cell.angle_beta   90.00
_cell.angle_gamma   90.00
#
_symmetry.space_group_name_H-M   'P 1'
#
loop_
_entity.id
_entity.type
_entity.pdbx_description
1 polymer ?
#
loop_
_entity_poly.entity_id
_entity_poly.type
_entity_poly.pdbx_seq_one_letter_code
_entity_poly.pdbx_strand_id
1 'polypeptide(L)'
;MDKLEEYEYIGRFFAFELNEEELAEFERRLRDDPEFARRVELFREMEDHVTESMPTGATATGDTAADQLELISRFFYYELDQEELADFEKRVAEDEQLERRMSGYLEMETLVSQTTHAEPEVLEKKQAFQRQLRSGTSTVPQKGKMRPLRFLIGIAATLLLLIAAWLVLPDLGGSSNEALALEYWEDSNKITFSDLRSENDRSDTETALLEASRLFDEGQYPEALDRLSGIAADDSLYVNAVLLRAESQTAMGRFEPAVANYQTILDTPGSVFRDAALWFQALSYLQLNEVGSARRNLSAIIDEGYPLAGKATELLEQLKD
;
A
#
# COMPACT_ATOMS: atom_id res chain seq x y z
N MET A 1 -23.72 12.17 5.76
CA MET A 1 -22.56 12.13 4.88
C MET A 1 -21.39 12.64 5.67
N ASP A 2 -20.39 11.80 5.91
CA ASP A 2 -19.13 12.26 6.48
C ASP A 2 -18.36 13.09 5.44
N LYS A 3 -17.40 13.92 5.87
CA LYS A 3 -16.67 14.84 4.98
C LYS A 3 -15.97 14.11 3.83
N LEU A 4 -15.45 12.91 4.08
CA LEU A 4 -14.77 12.10 3.06
C LEU A 4 -15.75 11.63 1.96
N GLU A 5 -16.89 11.08 2.35
CA GLU A 5 -17.98 10.73 1.43
C GLU A 5 -18.43 11.96 0.61
N GLU A 6 -18.39 13.14 1.21
CA GLU A 6 -18.78 14.37 0.52
C GLU A 6 -17.75 14.81 -0.54
N TYR A 7 -16.45 14.67 -0.28
CA TYR A 7 -15.42 14.95 -1.29
C TYR A 7 -15.44 13.96 -2.45
N GLU A 8 -15.67 12.67 -2.15
CA GLU A 8 -15.87 11.65 -3.18
C GLU A 8 -17.11 11.94 -4.02
N TYR A 9 -18.21 12.36 -3.38
CA TYR A 9 -19.44 12.75 -4.06
C TYR A 9 -19.26 13.99 -4.95
N ILE A 10 -18.45 14.96 -4.54
CA ILE A 10 -18.05 16.11 -5.37
C ILE A 10 -17.15 15.66 -6.53
N GLY A 11 -16.17 14.78 -6.30
CA GLY A 11 -15.31 14.24 -7.35
C GLY A 11 -16.09 13.49 -8.44
N ARG A 12 -17.00 12.59 -8.02
CA ARG A 12 -17.90 11.86 -8.94
C ARG A 12 -18.80 12.79 -9.77
N PHE A 13 -19.19 13.95 -9.23
CA PHE A 13 -19.94 14.97 -9.98
C PHE A 13 -19.11 15.55 -11.12
N PHE A 14 -17.86 15.94 -10.88
CA PHE A 14 -16.97 16.48 -11.92
C PHE A 14 -16.54 15.41 -12.94
N ALA A 15 -16.48 14.14 -12.53
CA ALA A 15 -16.23 13.00 -13.40
C ALA A 15 -17.47 12.54 -14.22
N PHE A 16 -18.64 13.16 -14.02
CA PHE A 16 -19.93 12.77 -14.63
C PHE A 16 -20.39 11.34 -14.27
N GLU A 17 -20.06 10.87 -13.07
CA GLU A 17 -20.34 9.52 -12.57
C GLU A 17 -21.56 9.44 -11.64
N LEU A 18 -22.28 10.55 -11.46
CA LEU A 18 -23.53 10.57 -10.71
C LEU A 18 -24.70 10.08 -11.57
N ASN A 19 -25.53 9.21 -11.01
CA ASN A 19 -26.80 8.83 -11.64
C ASN A 19 -27.86 9.95 -11.50
N GLU A 20 -29.04 9.80 -12.15
CA GLU A 20 -30.07 10.84 -12.17
C GLU A 20 -30.57 11.26 -10.76
N GLU A 21 -30.68 10.32 -9.83
CA GLU A 21 -31.13 10.57 -8.46
C GLU A 21 -30.04 11.28 -7.65
N GLU A 22 -28.80 10.80 -7.76
CA GLU A 22 -27.62 11.41 -7.14
C GLU A 22 -27.38 12.83 -7.67
N LEU A 23 -27.56 13.07 -8.96
CA LEU A 23 -27.41 14.40 -9.56
C LEU A 23 -28.49 15.37 -9.07
N ALA A 24 -29.74 14.91 -8.97
CA ALA A 24 -30.83 15.75 -8.45
C ALA A 24 -30.60 16.13 -6.98
N GLU A 25 -30.10 15.20 -6.16
CA GLU A 25 -29.71 15.48 -4.78
C GLU A 25 -28.51 16.43 -4.70
N PHE A 26 -27.54 16.27 -5.60
CA PHE A 26 -26.37 17.14 -5.70
C PHE A 26 -26.79 18.59 -6.01
N GLU A 27 -27.63 18.79 -7.02
CA GLU A 27 -28.17 20.09 -7.41
C GLU A 27 -29.02 20.72 -6.29
N ARG A 28 -29.76 19.90 -5.55
CA ARG A 28 -30.53 20.34 -4.39
C ARG A 28 -29.60 20.81 -3.27
N ARG A 29 -28.58 20.03 -2.93
CA ARG A 29 -27.58 20.42 -1.92
C ARG A 29 -26.79 21.66 -2.33
N LEU A 30 -26.43 21.78 -3.61
CA LEU A 30 -25.75 22.95 -4.13
C LEU A 30 -26.57 24.24 -3.94
N ARG A 31 -27.90 24.14 -3.97
CA ARG A 31 -28.82 25.25 -3.74
C ARG A 31 -29.07 25.54 -2.26
N ASP A 32 -29.24 24.48 -1.47
CA ASP A 32 -29.78 24.56 -0.11
C ASP A 32 -28.70 24.58 0.98
N ASP A 33 -27.46 24.18 0.66
CA ASP A 33 -26.31 24.10 1.58
C ASP A 33 -25.15 25.00 1.11
N PRO A 34 -25.04 26.23 1.64
CA PRO A 34 -23.98 27.18 1.30
C PRO A 34 -22.55 26.72 1.66
N GLU A 35 -22.37 25.75 2.57
CA GLU A 35 -21.05 25.18 2.87
C GLU A 35 -20.66 24.12 1.83
N PHE A 36 -21.62 23.30 1.41
CA PHE A 36 -21.43 22.39 0.28
C PHE A 36 -21.13 23.17 -1.01
N ALA A 37 -21.88 24.24 -1.29
CA ALA A 37 -21.64 25.09 -2.45
C ALA A 37 -20.25 25.70 -2.48
N ARG A 38 -19.75 26.19 -1.33
CA ARG A 38 -18.38 26.69 -1.20
C ARG A 38 -17.32 25.61 -1.43
N ARG A 39 -17.59 24.36 -1.02
CA ARG A 39 -16.69 23.22 -1.26
C ARG A 39 -16.67 22.79 -2.72
N VAL A 40 -17.81 22.76 -3.39
CA VAL A 40 -17.91 22.51 -4.84
C VAL A 40 -17.22 23.61 -5.63
N GLU A 41 -17.35 24.87 -5.22
CA GLU A 41 -16.70 26.00 -5.87
C GLU A 41 -15.18 25.99 -5.65
N LEU A 42 -14.70 25.62 -4.47
CA LEU A 42 -13.28 25.38 -4.22
C LEU A 42 -12.73 24.26 -5.11
N PHE A 43 -13.48 23.16 -5.24
CA PHE A 43 -13.09 22.04 -6.11
C PHE A 43 -13.04 22.47 -7.58
N ARG A 44 -14.02 23.27 -8.04
CA ARG A 44 -14.04 23.87 -9.38
C ARG A 44 -12.88 24.83 -9.60
N GLU A 45 -12.62 25.75 -8.67
CA GLU A 45 -11.49 26.68 -8.76
C GLU A 45 -10.16 25.94 -8.82
N MET A 46 -10.03 24.82 -8.10
CA MET A 46 -8.85 23.96 -8.15
C MET A 46 -8.72 23.21 -9.48
N GLU A 47 -9.82 22.63 -9.99
CA GLU A 47 -9.85 22.01 -11.32
C GLU A 47 -9.53 23.03 -12.42
N ASP A 48 -10.11 24.22 -12.34
CA ASP A 48 -9.85 25.33 -13.26
C ASP A 48 -8.41 25.81 -13.13
N HIS A 49 -7.82 25.84 -11.92
CA HIS A 49 -6.41 26.20 -11.75
C HIS A 49 -5.45 25.12 -12.28
N VAL A 50 -5.83 23.85 -12.17
CA VAL A 50 -5.15 22.69 -12.79
C VAL A 50 -5.34 22.70 -14.31
N THR A 51 -6.47 23.21 -14.81
CA THR A 51 -6.84 23.21 -16.24
C THR A 51 -6.34 24.44 -16.99
N GLU A 52 -6.40 25.64 -16.41
CA GLU A 52 -5.84 26.89 -16.97
C GLU A 52 -4.31 26.90 -16.96
N SER A 53 -3.68 26.11 -16.07
CA SER A 53 -2.22 25.90 -16.09
C SER A 53 -1.76 24.83 -17.09
N MET A 54 -2.67 24.26 -17.88
CA MET A 54 -2.34 23.30 -18.95
C MET A 54 -1.98 24.02 -20.26
N PRO A 55 -0.73 23.94 -20.74
CA PRO A 55 -0.54 23.88 -22.18
C PRO A 55 -1.03 22.51 -22.65
N THR A 56 -1.80 22.47 -23.74
CA THR A 56 -2.26 21.24 -24.43
C THR A 56 -1.12 20.51 -25.17
N GLY A 57 0.07 20.48 -24.59
CA GLY A 57 1.26 19.88 -25.17
C GLY A 57 1.68 18.65 -24.37
N ALA A 58 1.99 17.58 -25.08
CA ALA A 58 2.71 16.43 -24.52
C ALA A 58 3.98 16.91 -23.80
N THR A 59 4.26 16.32 -22.65
CA THR A 59 5.49 16.55 -21.89
C THR A 59 6.70 16.09 -22.71
N ALA A 60 7.91 16.47 -22.29
CA ALA A 60 9.14 16.04 -22.96
C ALA A 60 9.32 14.50 -22.99
N THR A 61 8.61 13.77 -22.12
CA THR A 61 8.61 12.30 -22.04
C THR A 61 7.52 11.64 -22.89
N GLY A 62 6.57 12.41 -23.43
CA GLY A 62 5.45 11.88 -24.23
C GLY A 62 4.26 11.37 -23.40
N ASP A 63 4.33 11.48 -22.08
CA ASP A 63 3.24 11.07 -21.18
C ASP A 63 2.10 12.10 -21.20
N THR A 64 0.87 11.62 -21.15
CA THR A 64 -0.30 12.48 -20.99
C THR A 64 -0.47 12.90 -19.53
N ALA A 65 -1.29 13.94 -19.31
CA ALA A 65 -1.67 14.36 -17.97
C ALA A 65 -2.35 13.23 -17.16
N ALA A 66 -3.09 12.35 -17.84
CA ALA A 66 -3.74 11.20 -17.21
C ALA A 66 -2.70 10.17 -16.76
N ASP A 67 -1.72 9.85 -17.61
CA ASP A 67 -0.63 8.92 -17.28
C ASP A 67 0.20 9.42 -16.09
N GLN A 68 0.43 10.74 -16.01
CA GLN A 68 1.12 11.36 -14.88
C GLN A 68 0.33 11.27 -13.56
N LEU A 69 -1.00 11.45 -13.62
CA LEU A 69 -1.87 11.33 -12.45
C LEU A 69 -2.00 9.89 -11.97
N GLU A 70 -2.10 8.94 -12.90
CA GLU A 70 -2.08 7.50 -12.59
C GLU A 70 -0.76 7.13 -11.93
N LEU A 71 0.38 7.58 -12.47
CA LEU A 71 1.69 7.32 -11.89
C LEU A 71 1.86 7.92 -10.48
N ILE A 72 1.35 9.14 -10.27
CA ILE A 72 1.31 9.78 -8.94
C ILE A 72 0.43 8.96 -7.99
N SER A 73 -0.75 8.52 -8.43
CA SER A 73 -1.65 7.69 -7.65
C SER A 73 -0.97 6.38 -7.23
N ARG A 74 -0.38 5.66 -8.20
CA ARG A 74 0.37 4.41 -7.95
C ARG A 74 1.52 4.62 -6.96
N PHE A 75 2.22 5.76 -7.01
CA PHE A 75 3.23 6.11 -6.02
C PHE A 75 2.63 6.20 -4.61
N PHE A 76 1.50 6.89 -4.44
CA PHE A 76 0.85 7.04 -3.14
C PHE A 76 0.23 5.74 -2.60
N TYR A 77 -0.20 4.85 -3.49
CA TYR A 77 -0.71 3.52 -3.14
C TYR A 77 0.39 2.44 -3.04
N TYR A 78 1.67 2.83 -3.14
CA TYR A 78 2.81 1.91 -3.09
C TYR A 78 2.74 0.80 -4.16
N GLU A 79 2.22 1.13 -5.34
CA GLU A 79 2.05 0.25 -6.50
C GLU A 79 3.21 0.37 -7.51
N LEU A 80 4.24 1.15 -7.18
CA LEU A 80 5.47 1.23 -7.97
C LEU A 80 6.50 0.24 -7.45
N ASP A 81 7.06 -0.57 -8.33
CA ASP A 81 8.22 -1.39 -7.98
C ASP A 81 9.51 -0.56 -7.82
N GLN A 82 10.63 -1.19 -7.45
CA GLN A 82 11.89 -0.47 -7.19
C GLN A 82 12.46 0.23 -8.43
N GLU A 83 12.26 -0.33 -9.62
CA GLU A 83 12.73 0.27 -10.87
C GLU A 83 11.82 1.43 -11.27
N GLU A 84 10.50 1.25 -11.16
CA GLU A 84 9.48 2.28 -11.41
C GLU A 84 9.56 3.44 -10.43
N LEU A 85 9.83 3.19 -9.15
CA LEU A 85 9.99 4.21 -8.13
C LEU A 85 11.23 5.07 -8.42
N ALA A 86 12.37 4.44 -8.74
CA ALA A 86 13.59 5.17 -9.09
C ALA A 86 13.42 5.99 -10.39
N ASP A 87 12.68 5.47 -11.37
CA ASP A 87 12.31 6.22 -12.58
C ASP A 87 11.36 7.38 -12.26
N PHE A 88 10.36 7.16 -11.42
CA PHE A 88 9.42 8.19 -10.97
C PHE A 88 10.12 9.32 -10.23
N GLU A 89 10.98 9.02 -9.25
CA GLU A 89 11.76 10.02 -8.50
C GLU A 89 12.64 10.85 -9.44
N LYS A 90 13.28 10.19 -10.41
CA LYS A 90 14.08 10.86 -11.43
C LYS A 90 13.21 11.77 -12.30
N ARG A 91 12.03 11.30 -12.74
CA ARG A 91 11.09 12.08 -13.55
C ARG A 91 10.53 13.26 -12.78
N VAL A 92 10.21 13.12 -11.50
CA VAL A 92 9.77 14.23 -10.64
C VAL A 92 10.88 15.30 -10.52
N ALA A 93 12.16 14.90 -10.50
CA ALA A 93 13.27 15.84 -10.46
C ALA A 93 13.57 16.53 -11.82
N GLU A 94 13.22 15.89 -12.93
CA GLU A 94 13.53 16.36 -14.29
C GLU A 94 12.33 17.03 -15.00
N ASP A 95 11.09 16.70 -14.62
CA ASP A 95 9.85 17.20 -15.18
C ASP A 95 9.12 18.13 -14.20
N GLU A 96 9.29 19.43 -14.42
CA GLU A 96 8.65 20.51 -13.65
C GLU A 96 7.11 20.44 -13.67
N GLN A 97 6.49 19.78 -14.67
CA GLN A 97 5.05 19.60 -14.72
C GLN A 97 4.60 18.44 -13.82
N LEU A 98 5.33 17.32 -13.83
CA LEU A 98 5.08 16.20 -12.92
C LEU A 98 5.31 16.60 -11.46
N GLU A 99 6.38 17.36 -11.17
CA GLU A 99 6.66 17.92 -9.84
C GLU A 99 5.51 18.78 -9.32
N ARG A 100 4.96 19.67 -10.18
CA ARG A 100 3.83 20.52 -9.82
C ARG A 100 2.56 19.73 -9.55
N ARG A 101 2.26 18.71 -10.35
CA ARG A 101 1.11 17.81 -10.14
C ARG A 101 1.24 17.05 -8.83
N MET A 102 2.41 16.48 -8.58
CA MET A 102 2.75 15.78 -7.34
C MET A 102 2.59 16.69 -6.12
N SER A 103 3.08 17.93 -6.21
CA SER A 103 2.93 18.93 -5.16
C SER A 103 1.46 19.29 -4.89
N GLY A 104 0.65 19.42 -5.94
CA GLY A 104 -0.80 19.65 -5.80
C GLY A 104 -1.52 18.46 -5.15
N TYR A 105 -1.14 17.23 -5.49
CA TYR A 105 -1.67 16.02 -4.86
C TYR A 105 -1.29 15.95 -3.37
N LEU A 106 -0.03 16.23 -3.02
CA LEU A 106 0.42 16.33 -1.62
C LEU A 106 -0.31 17.43 -0.85
N GLU A 107 -0.58 18.57 -1.49
CA GLU A 107 -1.32 19.68 -0.87
C GLU A 107 -2.79 19.31 -0.65
N MET A 108 -3.42 18.62 -1.59
CA MET A 108 -4.76 18.05 -1.44
C MET A 108 -4.82 17.06 -0.27
N GLU A 109 -3.91 16.08 -0.23
CA GLU A 109 -3.80 15.12 0.87
C GLU A 109 -3.57 15.83 2.21
N THR A 110 -2.82 16.92 2.20
CA THR A 110 -2.60 17.76 3.39
C THR A 110 -3.84 18.49 3.85
N LEU A 111 -4.60 19.06 2.93
CA LEU A 111 -5.82 19.78 3.25
C LEU A 111 -6.89 18.81 3.76
N VAL A 112 -6.96 17.61 3.18
CA VAL A 112 -7.75 16.48 3.71
C VAL A 112 -7.25 16.14 5.12
N SER A 113 -5.95 15.97 5.30
CA SER A 113 -5.32 15.57 6.57
C SER A 113 -5.36 16.64 7.67
N GLN A 114 -5.58 17.92 7.32
CA GLN A 114 -5.83 19.02 8.27
C GLN A 114 -7.32 19.17 8.62
N THR A 115 -8.22 18.64 7.78
CA THR A 115 -9.68 18.72 7.99
C THR A 115 -10.26 17.43 8.58
N THR A 116 -9.53 16.32 8.49
CA THR A 116 -9.65 15.10 9.29
C THR A 116 -8.50 15.04 10.31
N HIS A 117 -8.63 14.27 11.39
CA HIS A 117 -7.54 14.10 12.37
C HIS A 117 -6.42 13.22 11.77
N ALA A 118 -5.63 13.73 10.84
CA ALA A 118 -4.52 12.94 10.34
C ALA A 118 -3.36 12.90 11.32
N GLU A 119 -2.75 11.72 11.38
CA GLU A 119 -1.72 11.41 12.35
C GLU A 119 -0.39 12.12 12.03
N PRO A 120 0.40 12.46 13.07
CA PRO A 120 1.65 13.21 12.94
C PRO A 120 2.69 12.57 12.01
N GLU A 121 2.61 11.26 11.80
CA GLU A 121 3.60 10.46 11.07
C GLU A 121 3.48 10.65 9.54
N VAL A 122 2.26 10.79 9.01
CA VAL A 122 2.01 11.14 7.61
C VAL A 122 2.57 12.54 7.32
N LEU A 123 2.40 13.46 8.28
CA LEU A 123 2.94 14.81 8.20
C LEU A 123 4.47 14.85 8.27
N GLU A 124 5.10 13.93 9.01
CA GLU A 124 6.56 13.83 9.12
C GLU A 124 7.19 13.22 7.85
N LYS A 125 6.64 12.13 7.31
CA LYS A 125 7.09 11.54 6.03
C LYS A 125 6.95 12.54 4.88
N LYS A 126 5.82 13.28 4.86
CA LYS A 126 5.61 14.39 3.94
C LYS A 126 6.68 15.49 4.05
N GLN A 127 7.04 15.88 5.27
CA GLN A 127 8.07 16.90 5.49
C GLN A 127 9.49 16.41 5.19
N ALA A 128 9.76 15.10 5.32
CA ALA A 128 11.02 14.49 4.96
C ALA A 128 11.21 14.47 3.43
N PHE A 129 10.18 14.05 2.70
CA PHE A 129 10.19 14.05 1.24
C PHE A 129 10.32 15.48 0.65
N GLN A 130 9.58 16.46 1.19
CA GLN A 130 9.73 17.87 0.80
C GLN A 130 11.13 18.45 1.08
N ARG A 131 11.82 17.95 2.11
CA ARG A 131 13.21 18.34 2.41
C ARG A 131 14.20 17.74 1.40
N GLN A 132 13.95 16.51 0.96
CA GLN A 132 14.77 15.79 -0.02
C GLN A 132 14.68 16.41 -1.42
N LEU A 133 13.47 16.81 -1.85
CA LEU A 133 13.26 17.54 -3.11
C LEU A 133 14.00 18.90 -3.11
N ARG A 134 13.99 19.62 -1.97
CA ARG A 134 14.66 20.91 -1.83
C ARG A 134 16.19 20.83 -1.72
N SER A 135 16.75 19.68 -1.34
CA SER A 135 18.21 19.52 -1.15
C SER A 135 18.96 19.09 -2.40
N GLY A 136 18.28 18.81 -3.53
CA GLY A 136 18.89 18.64 -4.86
C GLY A 136 20.04 17.63 -4.95
N THR A 137 20.06 16.60 -4.11
CA THR A 137 21.20 15.67 -3.96
C THR A 137 20.76 14.23 -4.23
N SER A 138 20.78 13.84 -5.51
CA SER A 138 20.66 12.43 -5.93
C SER A 138 22.06 11.85 -6.19
N THR A 139 22.46 10.85 -5.41
CA THR A 139 23.69 10.06 -5.66
C THR A 139 23.34 8.69 -6.23
N VAL A 140 23.79 8.43 -7.47
CA VAL A 140 23.56 7.18 -8.22
C VAL A 140 24.55 6.08 -7.80
N PRO A 141 24.11 4.85 -7.48
CA PRO A 141 25.02 3.71 -7.32
C PRO A 141 25.35 2.99 -8.64
N GLN A 142 26.59 2.50 -8.75
CA GLN A 142 27.16 1.85 -9.94
C GLN A 142 26.86 0.35 -10.07
N LYS A 143 26.70 -0.07 -11.33
CA LYS A 143 26.49 -1.43 -11.89
C LYS A 143 27.43 -2.52 -11.35
N GLY A 144 26.87 -3.57 -10.75
CA GLY A 144 27.56 -4.82 -10.36
C GLY A 144 27.42 -5.96 -11.38
N LYS A 145 28.45 -6.82 -11.47
CA LYS A 145 28.64 -7.86 -12.51
C LYS A 145 27.82 -9.14 -12.27
N MET A 146 27.19 -9.66 -13.33
CA MET A 146 26.41 -10.92 -13.35
C MET A 146 27.29 -12.18 -13.17
N ARG A 147 26.78 -13.17 -12.43
CA ARG A 147 27.37 -14.52 -12.25
C ARG A 147 26.76 -15.54 -13.24
N PRO A 148 27.48 -16.63 -13.59
CA PRO A 148 27.12 -17.49 -14.74
C PRO A 148 26.07 -18.57 -14.44
N LEU A 149 25.21 -18.78 -15.44
CA LEU A 149 23.94 -19.54 -15.50
C LEU A 149 24.05 -21.09 -15.42
N ARG A 150 25.10 -21.67 -14.83
CA ARG A 150 25.32 -23.14 -14.91
C ARG A 150 24.75 -23.96 -13.75
N PHE A 151 23.91 -23.39 -12.90
CA PHE A 151 23.34 -24.08 -11.72
C PHE A 151 21.87 -24.53 -11.86
N LEU A 152 21.22 -24.37 -13.02
CA LEU A 152 19.76 -24.54 -13.15
C LEU A 152 19.25 -25.90 -13.70
N ILE A 153 20.10 -26.91 -13.92
CA ILE A 153 19.66 -28.14 -14.63
C ILE A 153 19.16 -29.26 -13.68
N GLY A 154 19.17 -29.06 -12.35
CA GLY A 154 18.70 -30.06 -11.38
C GLY A 154 17.24 -29.94 -10.93
N ILE A 155 16.57 -28.81 -11.18
CA ILE A 155 15.29 -28.45 -10.51
C ILE A 155 14.06 -28.81 -11.37
N ALA A 156 14.21 -28.98 -12.67
CA ALA A 156 13.08 -29.19 -13.58
C ALA A 156 12.35 -30.54 -13.37
N ALA A 157 13.05 -31.60 -12.96
CA ALA A 157 12.46 -32.93 -12.79
C ALA A 157 11.62 -33.06 -11.52
N THR A 158 12.00 -32.37 -10.44
CA THR A 158 11.21 -32.30 -9.20
C THR A 158 9.97 -31.43 -9.38
N LEU A 159 10.08 -30.31 -10.10
CA LEU A 159 8.93 -29.47 -10.45
C LEU A 159 7.90 -30.23 -11.30
N LEU A 160 8.36 -31.01 -12.30
CA LEU A 160 7.46 -31.83 -13.13
C LEU A 160 6.72 -32.91 -12.32
N LEU A 161 7.36 -33.50 -11.31
CA LEU A 161 6.72 -34.47 -10.42
C LEU A 161 5.73 -33.81 -9.45
N LEU A 162 6.01 -32.60 -8.97
CA LEU A 162 5.10 -31.83 -8.12
C LEU A 162 3.86 -31.36 -8.92
N ILE A 163 4.06 -30.89 -10.15
CA ILE A 163 2.96 -30.50 -11.07
C ILE A 163 2.12 -31.73 -11.45
N ALA A 164 2.74 -32.88 -11.70
CA ALA A 164 2.02 -34.12 -11.97
C ALA A 164 1.24 -34.65 -10.75
N ALA A 165 1.79 -34.51 -9.55
CA ALA A 165 1.10 -34.86 -8.31
C ALA A 165 -0.11 -33.94 -8.05
N TRP A 166 0.01 -32.65 -8.36
CA TRP A 166 -1.06 -31.66 -8.26
C TRP A 166 -2.21 -31.93 -9.23
N LEU A 167 -1.92 -32.38 -10.46
CA LEU A 167 -2.94 -32.67 -11.47
C LEU A 167 -3.76 -33.95 -11.22
N VAL A 168 -3.23 -34.91 -10.45
CA VAL A 168 -3.83 -36.25 -10.29
C VAL A 168 -4.61 -36.41 -8.97
N LEU A 169 -4.49 -35.47 -8.03
CA LEU A 169 -5.10 -35.57 -6.70
C LEU A 169 -6.05 -34.41 -6.39
N PRO A 170 -7.20 -34.29 -7.10
CA PRO A 170 -8.15 -33.20 -6.90
C PRO A 170 -8.82 -33.19 -5.51
N ASP A 171 -8.85 -34.32 -4.80
CA ASP A 171 -9.42 -34.43 -3.43
C ASP A 171 -8.37 -34.23 -2.31
N LEU A 172 -7.12 -33.89 -2.65
CA LEU A 172 -6.06 -33.52 -1.69
C LEU A 172 -5.58 -32.07 -1.84
N GLY A 173 -6.12 -31.33 -2.83
CA GLY A 173 -5.95 -29.88 -2.89
C GLY A 173 -6.70 -29.25 -1.72
N GLY A 174 -6.08 -28.31 -1.02
CA GLY A 174 -6.74 -27.54 0.05
C GLY A 174 -8.12 -27.04 -0.38
N SER A 175 -8.99 -26.80 0.58
CA SER A 175 -10.22 -26.05 0.38
C SER A 175 -9.97 -24.85 -0.54
N SER A 176 -10.93 -24.52 -1.39
CA SER A 176 -10.79 -23.41 -2.35
C SER A 176 -10.39 -22.10 -1.67
N ASN A 177 -10.65 -21.96 -0.36
CA ASN A 177 -10.32 -20.78 0.42
C ASN A 177 -8.81 -20.67 0.71
N GLU A 178 -8.09 -21.79 0.89
CA GLU A 178 -6.61 -21.75 1.05
C GLU A 178 -5.91 -21.39 -0.26
N ALA A 179 -6.39 -21.92 -1.38
CA ALA A 179 -5.87 -21.58 -2.71
C ALA A 179 -6.12 -20.09 -3.03
N LEU A 180 -7.33 -19.61 -2.73
CA LEU A 180 -7.70 -18.21 -2.89
C LEU A 180 -6.84 -17.29 -2.00
N ALA A 181 -6.59 -17.69 -0.75
CA ALA A 181 -5.74 -16.92 0.15
C ALA A 181 -4.30 -16.81 -0.36
N LEU A 182 -3.77 -17.86 -1.00
CA LEU A 182 -2.43 -17.83 -1.60
C LEU A 182 -2.38 -16.88 -2.81
N GLU A 183 -3.40 -16.91 -3.67
CA GLU A 183 -3.52 -16.00 -4.81
C GLU A 183 -3.53 -14.53 -4.37
N TYR A 184 -4.40 -14.19 -3.41
CA TYR A 184 -4.44 -12.83 -2.86
C TYR A 184 -3.17 -12.46 -2.09
N TRP A 185 -2.49 -13.43 -1.46
CA TRP A 185 -1.19 -13.18 -0.81
C TRP A 185 -0.10 -12.84 -1.82
N GLU A 186 -0.03 -13.56 -2.94
CA GLU A 186 0.95 -13.30 -4.01
C GLU A 186 0.72 -11.96 -4.73
N ASP A 187 -0.55 -11.54 -4.85
CA ASP A 187 -0.94 -10.22 -5.38
C ASP A 187 -0.80 -9.07 -4.36
N SER A 188 -0.56 -9.40 -3.08
CA SER A 188 -0.36 -8.41 -2.04
C SER A 188 1.10 -7.95 -1.98
N ASN A 189 1.31 -6.64 -1.99
CA ASN A 189 2.64 -6.06 -1.80
C ASN A 189 3.15 -6.37 -0.39
N LYS A 190 4.36 -6.91 -0.30
CA LYS A 190 5.04 -7.15 0.98
C LYS A 190 5.58 -5.83 1.52
N ILE A 191 5.47 -5.63 2.83
CA ILE A 191 5.93 -4.38 3.44
C ILE A 191 7.45 -4.44 3.61
N THR A 192 8.14 -3.51 2.96
CA THR A 192 9.61 -3.40 3.06
C THR A 192 9.99 -2.15 3.85
N PHE A 193 11.08 -2.26 4.62
CA PHE A 193 11.63 -1.15 5.39
C PHE A 193 12.99 -0.78 4.79
N SER A 194 13.03 0.00 3.72
CA SER A 194 14.27 0.38 3.01
C SER A 194 14.90 1.68 3.49
N ASP A 195 14.11 2.62 4.03
CA ASP A 195 14.51 4.04 4.14
C ASP A 195 14.53 4.59 5.58
N LEU A 196 14.99 3.78 6.52
CA LEU A 196 15.33 4.26 7.86
C LEU A 196 16.67 5.03 7.81
N ARG A 197 16.85 6.01 8.73
CA ARG A 197 17.80 7.15 8.72
C ARG A 197 19.21 6.84 8.18
N SER A 198 19.97 7.87 7.81
CA SER A 198 21.39 7.72 7.41
C SER A 198 22.19 6.82 8.36
N GLU A 199 23.02 5.94 7.80
CA GLU A 199 23.75 4.85 8.48
C GLU A 199 24.54 5.31 9.73
N ASN A 200 24.96 6.58 9.78
CA ASN A 200 25.76 7.13 10.88
C ASN A 200 24.95 7.54 12.13
N ASP A 201 23.62 7.66 12.05
CA ASP A 201 22.75 8.14 13.14
C ASP A 201 21.69 7.10 13.57
N ARG A 202 21.81 5.84 13.10
CA ARG A 202 20.84 4.79 13.39
C ARG A 202 20.93 4.30 14.83
N SER A 203 19.77 4.02 15.42
CA SER A 203 19.71 3.27 16.68
C SER A 203 20.04 1.79 16.44
N ASP A 204 20.39 1.07 17.52
CA ASP A 204 20.57 -0.39 17.46
C ASP A 204 19.30 -1.11 17.00
N THR A 205 18.13 -0.62 17.43
CA THR A 205 16.81 -1.14 17.02
C THR A 205 16.57 -0.91 15.52
N GLU A 206 16.84 0.29 15.02
CA GLU A 206 16.68 0.65 13.61
C GLU A 206 17.58 -0.21 12.73
N THR A 207 18.82 -0.43 13.16
CA THR A 207 19.76 -1.35 12.51
C THR A 207 19.25 -2.78 12.50
N ALA A 208 18.68 -3.26 13.61
CA ALA A 208 18.11 -4.60 13.69
C ALA A 208 16.91 -4.79 12.76
N LEU A 209 16.01 -3.80 12.69
CA LEU A 209 14.84 -3.84 11.83
C LEU A 209 15.21 -3.84 10.35
N LEU A 210 16.15 -2.98 9.93
CA LEU A 210 16.65 -2.94 8.55
C LEU A 210 17.34 -4.25 8.14
N GLU A 211 18.17 -4.80 9.02
CA GLU A 211 18.83 -6.07 8.75
C GLU A 211 17.81 -7.21 8.62
N ALA A 212 16.79 -7.23 9.49
CA ALA A 212 15.70 -8.18 9.38
C ALA A 212 14.89 -8.01 8.09
N SER A 213 14.62 -6.77 7.64
CA SER A 213 13.93 -6.50 6.38
C SER A 213 14.72 -7.06 5.19
N ARG A 214 16.04 -6.80 5.15
CA ARG A 214 16.91 -7.38 4.11
C ARG A 214 16.90 -8.91 4.13
N LEU A 215 16.98 -9.51 5.33
CA LEU A 215 16.91 -10.98 5.48
C LEU A 215 15.56 -11.52 4.98
N PHE A 216 14.46 -10.82 5.25
CA PHE A 216 13.13 -11.16 4.75
C PHE A 216 13.07 -11.10 3.22
N ASP A 217 13.58 -10.03 2.60
CA ASP A 217 13.63 -9.86 1.14
C ASP A 217 14.47 -10.97 0.46
N GLU A 218 15.51 -11.45 1.15
CA GLU A 218 16.35 -12.57 0.71
C GLU A 218 15.73 -13.96 0.98
N GLY A 219 14.53 -14.01 1.58
CA GLY A 219 13.82 -15.25 1.93
C GLY A 219 14.39 -15.96 3.17
N GLN A 220 15.29 -15.32 3.92
CA GLN A 220 15.91 -15.82 5.14
C GLN A 220 15.04 -15.52 6.37
N TYR A 221 13.79 -16.01 6.34
CA TYR A 221 12.77 -15.70 7.36
C TYR A 221 13.15 -16.13 8.79
N PRO A 222 13.79 -17.29 9.03
CA PRO A 222 14.22 -17.66 10.38
C PRO A 222 15.24 -16.67 10.97
N GLU A 223 16.20 -16.22 10.17
CA GLU A 223 17.22 -15.25 10.56
C GLU A 223 16.62 -13.86 10.78
N ALA A 224 15.65 -13.45 9.95
CA ALA A 224 14.88 -12.23 10.17
C ALA A 224 14.16 -12.25 11.52
N LEU A 225 13.49 -13.37 11.86
CA LEU A 225 12.82 -13.52 13.15
C LEU A 225 13.78 -13.47 14.34
N ASP A 226 14.93 -14.11 14.24
CA ASP A 226 15.96 -14.07 15.29
C ASP A 226 16.41 -12.63 15.51
N ARG A 227 16.67 -11.90 14.42
CA ARG A 227 17.09 -10.49 14.49
C ARG A 227 16.03 -9.59 15.13
N LEU A 228 14.76 -9.82 14.81
CA LEU A 228 13.63 -9.05 15.34
C LEU A 228 13.38 -9.36 16.82
N SER A 229 13.72 -10.54 17.32
CA SER A 229 13.40 -10.98 18.69
C SER A 229 13.97 -10.08 19.79
N GLY A 230 15.05 -9.34 19.49
CA GLY A 230 15.69 -8.40 20.41
C GLY A 230 15.00 -7.04 20.56
N ILE A 231 13.99 -6.73 19.74
CA ILE A 231 13.27 -5.44 19.78
C ILE A 231 12.22 -5.46 20.89
N ALA A 232 12.38 -4.56 21.86
CA ALA A 232 11.56 -4.47 23.07
C ALA A 232 10.17 -3.89 22.80
N ALA A 233 9.19 -4.29 23.61
CA ALA A 233 7.78 -3.89 23.46
C ALA A 233 7.50 -2.40 23.69
N ASP A 234 8.41 -1.69 24.37
CA ASP A 234 8.35 -0.25 24.64
C ASP A 234 9.13 0.58 23.61
N ASP A 235 9.79 -0.05 22.63
CA ASP A 235 10.47 0.65 21.55
C ASP A 235 9.47 1.21 20.54
N SER A 236 9.73 2.42 20.03
CA SER A 236 8.89 3.06 19.01
C SER A 236 8.77 2.24 17.71
N LEU A 237 9.76 1.40 17.40
CA LEU A 237 9.77 0.54 16.22
C LEU A 237 9.21 -0.87 16.51
N TYR A 238 8.66 -1.10 17.70
CA TYR A 238 8.15 -2.41 18.08
C TYR A 238 7.05 -2.91 17.14
N VAL A 239 6.12 -2.03 16.75
CA VAL A 239 5.00 -2.41 15.88
C VAL A 239 5.51 -2.80 14.48
N ASN A 240 6.51 -2.09 13.94
CA ASN A 240 7.17 -2.47 12.68
C ASN A 240 7.82 -3.85 12.80
N ALA A 241 8.49 -4.12 13.92
CA ALA A 241 9.10 -5.41 14.18
C ALA A 241 8.05 -6.53 14.28
N VAL A 242 6.91 -6.28 14.93
CA VAL A 242 5.80 -7.23 15.03
C VAL A 242 5.20 -7.54 13.66
N LEU A 243 5.01 -6.53 12.81
CA LEU A 243 4.53 -6.71 11.44
C LEU A 243 5.48 -7.59 10.62
N LEU A 244 6.78 -7.28 10.62
CA LEU A 244 7.76 -8.07 9.87
C LEU A 244 7.91 -9.49 10.43
N ARG A 245 7.71 -9.69 11.74
CA ARG A 245 7.62 -11.03 12.34
C ARG A 245 6.42 -11.80 11.81
N ALA A 246 5.25 -11.15 11.74
CA ALA A 246 4.03 -11.77 11.22
C ALA A 246 4.21 -12.18 9.76
N GLU A 247 4.71 -11.28 8.91
CA GLU A 247 4.96 -11.58 7.49
C GLU A 247 6.00 -12.70 7.31
N SER A 248 7.10 -12.68 8.07
CA SER A 248 8.10 -13.75 8.07
C SER A 248 7.49 -15.10 8.45
N GLN A 249 6.56 -15.11 9.42
CA GLN A 249 5.87 -16.32 9.86
C GLN A 249 4.89 -16.82 8.81
N THR A 250 4.09 -15.93 8.22
CA THR A 250 3.17 -16.27 7.13
C THR A 250 3.91 -16.86 5.93
N ALA A 251 5.03 -16.24 5.53
CA ALA A 251 5.86 -16.73 4.42
C ALA A 251 6.48 -18.12 4.69
N MET A 252 6.61 -18.53 5.95
CA MET A 252 7.03 -19.88 6.35
C MET A 252 5.85 -20.86 6.55
N GLY A 253 4.62 -20.45 6.27
CA GLY A 253 3.42 -21.24 6.52
C GLY A 253 3.08 -21.42 8.01
N ARG A 254 3.62 -20.54 8.87
CA ARG A 254 3.35 -20.54 10.33
C ARG A 254 2.22 -19.57 10.64
N PHE A 255 1.01 -19.93 10.26
CA PHE A 255 -0.12 -19.01 10.26
C PHE A 255 -0.64 -18.70 11.68
N GLU A 256 -0.66 -19.65 12.62
CA GLU A 256 -1.11 -19.38 13.99
C GLU A 256 -0.25 -18.34 14.72
N PRO A 257 1.10 -18.43 14.75
CA PRO A 257 1.90 -17.38 15.36
C PRO A 257 1.84 -16.06 14.56
N ALA A 258 1.67 -16.11 13.23
CA ALA A 258 1.48 -14.91 12.42
C ALA A 258 0.19 -14.17 12.82
N VAL A 259 -0.92 -14.90 12.95
CA VAL A 259 -2.21 -14.38 13.43
C VAL A 259 -2.07 -13.71 14.80
N ALA A 260 -1.29 -14.28 15.73
CA ALA A 260 -1.04 -13.67 17.04
C ALA A 260 -0.25 -12.35 16.95
N ASN A 261 0.74 -12.28 16.06
CA ASN A 261 1.48 -11.03 15.82
C ASN A 261 0.60 -9.97 15.14
N TYR A 262 -0.20 -10.33 14.14
CA TYR A 262 -1.17 -9.40 13.56
C TYR A 262 -2.18 -8.91 14.61
N GLN A 263 -2.66 -9.79 15.50
CA GLN A 263 -3.55 -9.39 16.60
C GLN A 263 -2.88 -8.36 17.51
N THR A 264 -1.58 -8.51 17.79
CA THR A 264 -0.83 -7.53 18.60
C THR A 264 -0.84 -6.14 17.95
N ILE A 265 -0.78 -6.06 16.61
CA ILE A 265 -0.89 -4.80 15.86
C ILE A 265 -2.32 -4.24 15.98
N LEU A 266 -3.34 -5.07 15.81
CA LEU A 266 -4.75 -4.66 15.91
C LEU A 266 -5.15 -4.19 17.31
N ASP A 267 -4.52 -4.75 18.35
CA ASP A 267 -4.70 -4.37 19.74
C ASP A 267 -3.92 -3.10 20.12
N THR A 268 -2.98 -2.67 19.27
CA THR A 268 -2.21 -1.44 19.47
C THR A 268 -3.02 -0.23 19.00
N PRO A 269 -3.43 0.68 19.91
CA PRO A 269 -4.27 1.83 19.53
C PRO A 269 -3.53 2.76 18.55
N GLY A 270 -4.22 3.16 17.47
CA GLY A 270 -3.63 4.07 16.47
C GLY A 270 -2.49 3.44 15.66
N SER A 271 -2.44 2.11 15.55
CA SER A 271 -1.43 1.49 14.71
C SER A 271 -1.64 1.86 13.23
N VAL A 272 -0.60 2.43 12.62
CA VAL A 272 -0.54 2.73 11.18
C VAL A 272 -0.58 1.49 10.28
N PHE A 273 -0.44 0.28 10.85
CA PHE A 273 -0.45 -0.99 10.12
C PHE A 273 -1.75 -1.78 10.36
N ARG A 274 -2.79 -1.13 10.88
CA ARG A 274 -4.05 -1.81 11.25
C ARG A 274 -4.73 -2.44 10.03
N ASP A 275 -4.78 -1.73 8.91
CA ASP A 275 -5.34 -2.21 7.64
C ASP A 275 -4.56 -3.42 7.09
N ALA A 276 -3.23 -3.32 7.03
CA ALA A 276 -2.35 -4.40 6.62
C ALA A 276 -2.49 -5.62 7.54
N ALA A 277 -2.56 -5.41 8.86
CA ALA A 277 -2.75 -6.48 9.82
C ALA A 277 -4.11 -7.16 9.67
N LEU A 278 -5.21 -6.42 9.45
CA LEU A 278 -6.52 -7.01 9.17
C LEU A 278 -6.47 -7.89 7.92
N TRP A 279 -5.88 -7.37 6.85
CA TRP A 279 -5.78 -8.04 5.56
C TRP A 279 -4.97 -9.33 5.66
N PHE A 280 -3.72 -9.23 6.10
CA PHE A 280 -2.84 -10.39 6.17
C PHE A 280 -3.25 -11.41 7.23
N GLN A 281 -3.90 -10.97 8.32
CA GLN A 281 -4.52 -11.88 9.28
C GLN A 281 -5.73 -12.59 8.67
N ALA A 282 -6.53 -11.92 7.83
CA ALA A 282 -7.63 -12.58 7.11
C ALA A 282 -7.10 -13.69 6.19
N LEU A 283 -6.06 -13.40 5.40
CA LEU A 283 -5.41 -14.41 4.55
C LEU A 283 -4.82 -15.57 5.37
N SER A 284 -4.21 -15.26 6.52
CA SER A 284 -3.71 -16.28 7.44
C SER A 284 -4.83 -17.14 8.05
N TYR A 285 -5.98 -16.54 8.40
CA TYR A 285 -7.15 -17.28 8.85
C TYR A 285 -7.71 -18.21 7.78
N LEU A 286 -7.71 -17.78 6.51
CA LEU A 286 -8.14 -18.65 5.41
C LEU A 286 -7.21 -19.87 5.27
N GLN A 287 -5.89 -19.69 5.41
CA GLN A 287 -4.93 -20.80 5.43
C GLN A 287 -5.13 -21.76 6.61
N LEU A 288 -5.74 -21.29 7.70
CA LEU A 288 -6.14 -22.09 8.86
C LEU A 288 -7.57 -22.66 8.74
N ASN A 289 -8.24 -22.45 7.61
CA ASN A 289 -9.66 -22.77 7.40
C ASN A 289 -10.60 -22.12 8.43
N GLU A 290 -10.20 -20.97 8.99
CA GLU A 290 -11.00 -20.15 9.91
C GLU A 290 -11.79 -19.09 9.15
N VAL A 291 -12.63 -19.53 8.20
CA VAL A 291 -13.37 -18.64 7.27
C VAL A 291 -14.17 -17.56 8.00
N GLY A 292 -14.79 -17.90 9.14
CA GLY A 292 -15.55 -16.92 9.93
C GLY A 292 -14.69 -15.79 10.50
N SER A 293 -13.44 -16.08 10.87
CA SER A 293 -12.48 -15.08 11.35
C SER A 293 -11.99 -14.20 10.20
N ALA A 294 -11.66 -14.82 9.06
CA ALA A 294 -11.30 -14.08 7.85
C ALA A 294 -12.41 -13.12 7.40
N ARG A 295 -13.67 -13.59 7.34
CA ARG A 295 -14.81 -12.75 6.97
C ARG A 295 -14.95 -11.51 7.87
N ARG A 296 -14.79 -11.67 9.19
CA ARG A 296 -14.86 -10.53 10.13
C ARG A 296 -13.79 -9.48 9.83
N ASN A 297 -12.55 -9.91 9.57
CA ASN A 297 -11.48 -8.99 9.24
C ASN A 297 -11.71 -8.27 7.91
N LEU A 298 -12.15 -9.00 6.87
CA LEU A 298 -12.45 -8.41 5.57
C LEU A 298 -13.61 -7.41 5.65
N SER A 299 -14.66 -7.73 6.41
CA SER A 299 -15.75 -6.78 6.66
C SER A 299 -15.26 -5.54 7.40
N ALA A 300 -14.37 -5.67 8.39
CA ALA A 300 -13.79 -4.52 9.07
C ALA A 300 -13.00 -3.61 8.10
N ILE A 301 -12.28 -4.19 7.13
CA ILE A 301 -11.58 -3.40 6.09
C ILE A 301 -12.56 -2.57 5.25
N ILE A 302 -13.70 -3.15 4.89
CA ILE A 302 -14.75 -2.49 4.12
C ILE A 302 -15.45 -1.42 4.95
N ASP A 303 -15.88 -1.75 6.16
CA ASP A 303 -16.64 -0.87 7.04
C ASP A 303 -15.81 0.34 7.50
N GLU A 304 -14.51 0.16 7.72
CA GLU A 304 -13.59 1.23 8.12
C GLU A 304 -13.07 2.04 6.91
N GLY A 305 -13.43 1.66 5.67
CA GLY A 305 -13.04 2.38 4.45
C GLY A 305 -11.54 2.34 4.15
N TYR A 306 -10.86 1.26 4.55
CA TYR A 306 -9.43 1.12 4.32
C TYR A 306 -9.09 0.94 2.83
N PRO A 307 -7.85 1.25 2.40
CA PRO A 307 -7.45 1.19 0.99
C PRO A 307 -7.75 -0.16 0.29
N LEU A 308 -7.72 -1.26 1.05
CA LEU A 308 -7.99 -2.61 0.55
C LEU A 308 -9.48 -3.00 0.52
N ALA A 309 -10.43 -2.08 0.76
CA ALA A 309 -11.86 -2.37 0.80
C ALA A 309 -12.40 -3.01 -0.49
N GLY A 310 -11.91 -2.58 -1.67
CA GLY A 310 -12.25 -3.19 -2.95
C GLY A 310 -11.85 -4.67 -3.01
N LYS A 311 -10.55 -4.96 -2.78
CA LYS A 311 -10.03 -6.34 -2.75
C LYS A 311 -10.70 -7.20 -1.67
N ALA A 312 -11.02 -6.62 -0.51
CA ALA A 312 -11.73 -7.31 0.56
C ALA A 312 -13.16 -7.69 0.18
N THR A 313 -13.86 -6.84 -0.57
CA THR A 313 -15.21 -7.12 -1.10
C THR A 313 -15.15 -8.28 -2.09
N GLU A 314 -14.24 -8.21 -3.06
CA GLU A 314 -14.05 -9.27 -4.06
C GLU A 314 -13.71 -10.62 -3.41
N LEU A 315 -12.82 -10.61 -2.41
CA LEU A 315 -12.45 -11.83 -1.70
C LEU A 315 -13.66 -12.39 -0.92
N LEU A 316 -14.42 -11.56 -0.21
CA LEU A 316 -15.61 -12.00 0.53
C LEU A 316 -16.66 -12.69 -0.34
N GLU A 317 -16.88 -12.19 -1.57
CA GLU A 317 -17.82 -12.76 -2.54
C GLU A 317 -17.38 -14.15 -3.03
N GLN A 318 -16.08 -14.40 -3.07
CA GLN A 318 -15.50 -15.65 -3.55
C GLN A 318 -15.35 -16.71 -2.46
N LEU A 319 -15.37 -16.32 -1.18
CA LEU A 319 -15.30 -17.25 -0.05
C LEU A 319 -16.52 -18.17 -0.03
N LYS A 320 -16.25 -19.48 -0.01
CA LYS A 320 -17.27 -20.50 0.21
C LYS A 320 -17.46 -20.77 1.69
N ASP A 321 -18.70 -21.11 2.04
CA ASP A 321 -19.10 -21.54 3.39
C ASP A 321 -18.58 -22.94 3.76
#